data_AF-A0A2M7JZC8-F1
#
_entry.id   AF-A0A2M7JZC8-F1
#
_cell.length_a   1.000
_cell.length_b   1.000
_cell.length_c   1.000
_cell.angle_alpha   90.00
_cell.angle_beta   90.00
_cell.angle_gamma   90.00
#
_symmetry.space_group_name_H-M   'P 1'
#
loop_
_entity.id
_entity.type
_entity.pdbx_description
1 polymer ?
#
loop_
_entity_poly.entity_id
_entity_poly.type
_entity_poly.pdbx_seq_one_letter_code
_entity_poly.pdbx_strand_id
1 'polypeptide(L)'
;MPEVEVGKVTEFFAKPVVAGVELSSTLKVGDKIHIKGNTTDMELTVESMQIDRIDIAEGKPDDIVGIKVSDRVRRGDKVYRKD
;
A
#
# COMPACT_ATOMS: atom_id res chain seq x y z
N MET A 1 11.27 11.46 10.35
CA MET A 1 10.60 11.96 9.14
C MET A 1 9.11 11.98 9.43
N PRO A 2 8.38 13.02 9.02
CA PRO A 2 6.92 13.00 9.11
C PRO A 2 6.39 11.85 8.26
N GLU A 3 5.38 11.15 8.77
CA GLU A 3 4.63 10.12 8.04
C GLU A 3 3.26 10.70 7.68
N VAL A 4 2.87 10.55 6.42
CA VAL A 4 1.56 10.99 5.91
C VAL A 4 0.71 9.76 5.65
N GLU A 5 -0.49 9.68 6.25
CA GLU A 5 -1.44 8.59 5.97
C GLU A 5 -1.90 8.70 4.50
N VAL A 6 -1.61 7.67 3.71
CA VAL A 6 -1.90 7.62 2.27
C VAL A 6 -2.96 6.59 1.90
N GLY A 7 -3.39 5.76 2.85
CA GLY A 7 -4.49 4.84 2.62
C GLY A 7 -4.63 3.76 3.70
N LYS A 8 -5.45 2.75 3.37
CA LYS A 8 -5.77 1.64 4.27
C LYS A 8 -5.90 0.34 3.50
N VAL A 9 -5.40 -0.74 4.08
CA VAL A 9 -5.53 -2.09 3.52
C VAL A 9 -6.97 -2.57 3.57
N THR A 10 -7.51 -2.96 2.41
CA THR A 10 -8.86 -3.52 2.25
C THR A 10 -8.83 -5.05 2.10
N GLU A 11 -7.81 -5.59 1.45
CA GLU A 11 -7.67 -7.03 1.17
C GLU A 11 -6.19 -7.44 1.10
N PHE A 12 -5.89 -8.72 1.36
CA PHE A 12 -4.59 -9.31 1.09
C PHE A 12 -4.74 -10.54 0.19
N PHE A 13 -4.11 -10.50 -0.97
CA PHE A 13 -4.07 -11.60 -1.92
C PHE A 13 -2.87 -12.49 -1.62
N ALA A 14 -3.09 -13.58 -0.88
CA ALA A 14 -2.02 -14.44 -0.39
C ALA A 14 -1.17 -15.09 -1.50
N LYS A 15 -1.78 -15.51 -2.61
CA LYS A 15 -1.06 -16.17 -3.71
C LYS A 15 -0.03 -15.24 -4.39
N PRO A 16 -0.39 -14.01 -4.80
CA PRO A 16 0.59 -13.07 -5.35
C PRO A 16 1.33 -12.25 -4.27
N VAL A 17 0.98 -12.35 -2.99
CA VAL A 17 1.54 -11.53 -1.90
C VAL A 17 1.34 -10.03 -2.17
N VAL A 18 0.09 -9.65 -2.38
CA VAL A 18 -0.32 -8.27 -2.75
C VAL A 18 -1.30 -7.73 -1.72
N ALA A 19 -1.07 -6.51 -1.25
CA ALA A 19 -2.01 -5.73 -0.46
C ALA A 19 -2.92 -4.92 -1.39
N GLY A 20 -4.24 -5.08 -1.27
CA GLY A 20 -5.19 -4.13 -1.82
C GLY A 20 -5.31 -2.94 -0.86
N VAL A 21 -5.01 -1.74 -1.32
CA VAL A 21 -5.00 -0.50 -0.53
C VAL A 21 -5.96 0.50 -1.15
N GLU A 22 -6.93 0.95 -0.38
CA GLU A 22 -7.76 2.12 -0.73
C GLU A 22 -6.98 3.38 -0.35
N LEU A 23 -6.66 4.20 -1.35
CA LEU A 23 -5.82 5.38 -1.18
C LEU A 23 -6.63 6.58 -0.69
N SER A 24 -6.09 7.32 0.27
CA SER A 24 -6.60 8.62 0.73
C SER A 24 -5.75 9.79 0.24
N SER A 25 -4.60 9.49 -0.38
CA SER A 25 -3.67 10.47 -0.96
C SER A 25 -2.98 9.84 -2.17
N THR A 26 -2.28 10.67 -2.96
CA THR A 26 -1.45 10.17 -4.05
C THR A 26 -0.33 9.27 -3.52
N LEU A 27 -0.02 8.18 -4.22
CA LEU A 27 1.13 7.30 -3.96
C LEU A 27 1.82 6.97 -5.28
N LYS A 28 3.15 6.89 -5.30
CA LYS A 28 3.95 6.61 -6.50
C LYS A 28 4.86 5.41 -6.33
N VAL A 29 5.17 4.75 -7.44
CA VAL A 29 6.26 3.76 -7.47
C VAL A 29 7.56 4.46 -7.08
N GLY A 30 8.32 3.85 -6.17
CA GLY A 30 9.51 4.42 -5.56
C GLY A 30 9.29 5.09 -4.20
N ASP A 31 8.03 5.37 -3.82
CA ASP A 31 7.73 5.90 -2.48
C ASP A 31 8.08 4.86 -1.40
N LYS A 32 8.61 5.33 -0.27
CA LYS A 32 8.75 4.48 0.93
C LYS A 32 7.47 4.52 1.73
N ILE A 33 6.91 3.36 2.00
CA ILE A 33 5.71 3.22 2.81
C ILE A 33 5.96 2.43 4.09
N HIS A 34 5.11 2.69 5.08
CA HIS A 34 5.03 1.99 6.34
C HIS A 34 3.59 1.51 6.52
N ILE A 35 3.41 0.20 6.56
CA ILE A 35 2.13 -0.46 6.80
C ILE A 35 2.05 -0.85 8.27
N LYS A 36 1.06 -0.31 8.99
CA LYS A 36 0.95 -0.45 10.43
C LYS A 36 -0.46 -0.81 10.88
N GLY A 37 -0.56 -1.81 11.75
CA GLY A 37 -1.80 -2.25 12.37
C GLY A 37 -1.53 -2.89 13.73
N ASN A 38 -2.50 -3.65 14.23
CA ASN A 38 -2.39 -4.27 15.56
C ASN A 38 -1.28 -5.33 15.65
N THR A 39 -1.02 -6.04 14.54
CA THR A 39 0.01 -7.09 14.46
C THR A 39 0.90 -6.94 13.24
N THR A 40 0.83 -5.81 12.56
CA THR A 40 1.55 -5.53 11.32
C THR A 40 2.39 -4.29 11.57
N ASP A 41 3.68 -4.39 11.29
CA ASP A 41 4.62 -3.27 11.34
C ASP A 41 5.69 -3.57 10.28
N MET A 42 5.58 -2.90 9.13
CA MET A 42 6.38 -3.21 7.95
C MET A 42 6.70 -1.96 7.17
N GLU A 43 7.97 -1.81 6.81
CA GLU A 43 8.44 -0.76 5.91
C GLU A 43 8.94 -1.37 4.61
N LEU A 44 8.58 -0.76 3.48
CA LEU A 44 9.03 -1.18 2.16
C LEU A 44 9.03 -0.01 1.18
N THR A 45 9.78 -0.18 0.09
CA THR A 45 9.69 0.72 -1.07
C THR A 45 8.67 0.14 -2.03
N VAL A 46 7.78 0.97 -2.56
CA VAL A 46 6.79 0.54 -3.54
C VAL A 46 7.49 0.22 -4.86
N GLU A 47 7.67 -1.07 -5.15
CA GLU A 47 8.33 -1.52 -6.39
C GLU A 47 7.35 -1.67 -7.56
N SER A 48 6.07 -1.98 -7.26
CA SER A 48 5.03 -2.18 -8.27
C SER A 48 3.64 -1.87 -7.72
N MET A 49 2.80 -1.24 -8.54
CA MET A 49 1.40 -0.96 -8.23
C MET A 49 0.50 -1.30 -9.42
N GLN A 50 -0.70 -1.79 -9.13
CA GLN A 50 -1.69 -2.17 -10.15
C GLN A 50 -3.10 -1.71 -9.80
N ILE A 51 -3.87 -1.34 -10.82
CA ILE A 51 -5.33 -1.25 -10.77
C ILE A 51 -5.88 -2.17 -11.86
N ASP A 52 -6.83 -3.04 -11.51
CA ASP A 52 -7.44 -4.00 -12.45
C ASP A 52 -6.41 -4.82 -13.27
N ARG A 53 -5.28 -5.19 -12.63
CA ARG A 53 -4.13 -5.93 -13.23
C ARG A 53 -3.34 -5.15 -14.28
N ILE A 54 -3.52 -3.83 -14.33
CA ILE A 54 -2.75 -2.94 -15.19
C ILE A 54 -1.75 -2.19 -14.31
N ASP A 55 -0.46 -2.24 -14.68
CA ASP A 55 0.59 -1.53 -13.96
C ASP A 55 0.39 -0.01 -14.05
N ILE A 56 0.55 0.67 -12.92
CA ILE A 56 0.47 2.13 -12.81
C ILE A 56 1.69 2.69 -12.09
N ALA A 57 2.10 3.89 -12.48
CA ALA A 57 3.19 4.61 -11.82
C ALA A 57 2.72 5.45 -10.62
N GLU A 58 1.44 5.85 -10.62
CA GLU A 58 0.84 6.75 -9.63
C GLU A 58 -0.62 6.36 -9.40
N GLY A 59 -0.98 6.17 -8.13
CA GLY A 59 -2.37 6.02 -7.68
C GLY A 59 -2.86 7.31 -7.02
N LYS A 60 -4.17 7.55 -7.06
CA LYS A 60 -4.84 8.76 -6.57
C LYS A 60 -5.80 8.43 -5.43
N PRO A 61 -6.29 9.44 -4.67
CA PRO A 61 -7.37 9.22 -3.72
C PRO A 61 -8.54 8.47 -4.35
N ASP A 62 -9.18 7.60 -3.55
CA ASP A 62 -10.28 6.70 -3.91
C ASP A 62 -9.91 5.53 -4.84
N ASP A 63 -8.67 5.45 -5.35
CA ASP A 63 -8.21 4.26 -6.09
C ASP A 63 -7.99 3.09 -5.12
N ILE A 64 -8.37 1.88 -5.57
CA ILE A 64 -7.99 0.62 -4.91
C ILE A 64 -6.79 0.04 -5.67
N VAL A 65 -5.61 0.22 -5.08
CA VAL A 65 -4.34 -0.18 -5.68
C VAL A 65 -3.83 -1.48 -5.07
N GLY A 66 -3.47 -2.43 -5.93
CA GLY A 66 -2.70 -3.61 -5.53
C GLY A 66 -1.21 -3.25 -5.42
N ILE A 67 -0.64 -3.42 -4.23
CA ILE A 67 0.79 -3.18 -3.95
C ILE A 67 1.45 -4.50 -3.58
N LYS A 68 2.58 -4.82 -4.24
CA LYS A 68 3.40 -5.97 -3.84
C LYS A 68 4.04 -5.71 -2.48
N VAL A 69 3.89 -6.65 -1.55
CA VAL A 69 4.45 -6.55 -0.19
C VAL A 69 5.36 -7.73 0.12
N SER A 70 6.15 -7.64 1.19
CA SER A 70 7.10 -8.67 1.59
C SER A 70 6.50 -9.75 2.50
N ASP A 71 5.40 -9.45 3.19
CA ASP A 71 4.68 -10.40 4.06
C ASP A 71 3.19 -10.03 4.17
N ARG A 72 2.43 -10.85 4.89
CA ARG A 72 1.00 -10.71 5.11
C ARG A 72 0.65 -9.40 5.82
N VAL A 73 -0.32 -8.70 5.24
CA VAL A 73 -1.02 -7.57 5.86
C VAL A 73 -2.46 -7.96 6.21
N ARG A 74 -3.16 -7.10 6.95
CA ARG A 74 -4.54 -7.32 7.40
C ARG A 74 -5.44 -6.18 6.99
N ARG A 75 -6.69 -6.51 6.67
CA ARG A 75 -7.75 -5.50 6.48
C ARG A 75 -7.79 -4.60 7.71
N GLY A 76 -7.71 -3.29 7.51
CA GLY A 76 -7.63 -2.36 8.61
C GLY A 76 -6.29 -1.66 8.76
N ASP A 77 -5.20 -2.32 8.32
CA ASP A 77 -3.86 -1.77 8.47
C ASP A 77 -3.75 -0.44 7.72
N LYS A 78 -3.16 0.55 8.39
CA LYS A 78 -2.94 1.89 7.85
C LYS A 78 -1.66 1.92 7.04
N VAL A 79 -1.67 2.68 5.96
CA VAL A 79 -0.51 2.86 5.09
C VAL A 79 -0.08 4.31 5.17
N TYR A 80 1.20 4.50 5.49
CA TYR A 80 1.83 5.81 5.57
C TYR A 80 2.92 5.93 4.53
N ARG A 81 3.08 7.08 3.89
CA ARG A 81 4.28 7.42 3.13
C ARG A 81 5.26 8.16 4.04
N LYS A 82 6.54 7.82 3.90
CA LYS A 82 7.65 8.58 4.48
C LYS A 82 8.12 9.63 3.48
N ASP A 83 8.01 10.89 3.86
CA ASP A 83 8.58 12.03 3.10
C ASP A 83 10.06 12.28 3.48
#